data_AF-A0A662W7S9-F1
#
_entry.id   AF-A0A662W7S9-F1
#
_cell.length_a   1.000
_cell.length_b   1.000
_cell.length_c   1.000
_cell.angle_alpha   90.00
_cell.angle_beta   90.00
_cell.angle_gamma   90.00
#
_symmetry.space_group_name_H-M   'P 1'
#
loop_
_entity.id
_entity.type
_entity.pdbx_description
1 polymer ?
#
loop_
_entity_poly.entity_id
_entity_poly.type
_entity_poly.pdbx_seq_one_letter_code
_entity_poly.pdbx_strand_id
1 'polypeptide(L)'
;MCGFAVLTSFAALLSRDNFYSALYMSITLLVIAGIYALYNVQPVFILIAFIFVGAVGAVTVALAATYRQIGPQLNLDYAWAIPTAITILVLCFSIYAYVNYDIIYTFNDRIVANFVSDYIVLVLFFISLSILLMMSVVKFIRREAT
;
A
#
# COMPACT_ATOMS: atom_id res chain seq x y z
N MET A 1 11.13 14.80 3.81
CA MET A 1 10.12 13.74 4.03
C MET A 1 10.25 12.59 3.04
N CYS A 2 10.52 12.85 1.75
CA CYS A 2 10.68 11.80 0.73
C CYS A 2 11.77 10.77 1.08
N GLY A 3 12.96 11.22 1.50
CA GLY A 3 14.04 10.30 1.92
C GLY A 3 13.66 9.43 3.12
N PHE A 4 12.87 9.96 4.06
CA PHE A 4 12.39 9.19 5.20
C PHE A 4 11.39 8.11 4.77
N ALA A 5 10.46 8.43 3.87
CA ALA A 5 9.52 7.45 3.30
C ALA A 5 10.23 6.31 2.56
N VAL A 6 11.30 6.64 1.82
CA VAL A 6 12.11 5.63 1.11
C VAL A 6 12.86 4.74 2.11
N LEU A 7 13.46 5.30 3.15
CA LEU A 7 14.15 4.51 4.17
C LEU A 7 13.19 3.57 4.91
N THR A 8 11.99 4.05 5.27
CA THR A 8 11.00 3.23 5.95
C THR A 8 10.41 2.15 5.04
N SER A 9 10.28 2.41 3.73
CA SER A 9 9.82 1.38 2.78
C SER A 9 10.87 0.28 2.58
N PHE A 10 12.15 0.65 2.50
CA PHE A 10 13.25 -0.34 2.51
C PHE A 10 13.29 -1.12 3.83
N ALA A 11 13.09 -0.47 4.97
CA ALA A 11 13.01 -1.15 6.26
C ALA A 11 11.86 -2.15 6.32
N ALA A 12 10.71 -1.85 5.69
CA ALA A 12 9.60 -2.79 5.57
C ALA A 12 9.95 -4.02 4.72
N LEU A 13 10.66 -3.83 3.60
CA LEU A 13 11.10 -4.91 2.70
C LEU A 13 12.18 -5.81 3.30
N LEU A 14 13.13 -5.22 4.03
CA LEU A 14 14.30 -5.93 4.59
C LEU A 14 14.02 -6.58 5.95
N SER A 15 12.93 -6.17 6.63
CA SER A 15 12.57 -6.73 7.93
C SER A 15 12.22 -8.20 7.82
N ARG A 16 12.91 -9.04 8.58
CA ARG A 16 12.69 -10.49 8.62
C ARG A 16 11.46 -10.91 9.43
N ASP A 17 11.00 -10.05 10.33
CA ASP A 17 9.81 -10.28 11.15
C ASP A 17 8.63 -9.52 10.53
N ASN A 18 7.55 -10.25 10.24
CA ASN A 18 6.34 -9.72 9.64
C ASN A 18 5.71 -8.60 10.48
N PHE A 19 5.87 -8.64 11.81
CA PHE A 19 5.36 -7.57 12.67
C PHE A 19 6.10 -6.25 12.40
N TYR A 20 7.43 -6.28 12.37
CA TYR A 20 8.22 -5.09 12.08
C TYR A 20 8.02 -4.61 10.63
N SER A 21 7.91 -5.54 9.67
CA SER A 21 7.60 -5.20 8.28
C SER A 21 6.26 -4.45 8.15
N ALA A 22 5.20 -4.97 8.76
CA ALA A 22 3.88 -4.33 8.75
C ALA A 22 3.86 -2.96 9.47
N LEU A 23 4.65 -2.83 10.54
CA LEU A 23 4.80 -1.58 11.28
C LEU A 23 5.52 -0.52 10.42
N TYR A 24 6.65 -0.86 9.81
CA TYR A 24 7.38 0.04 8.90
C TYR A 24 6.57 0.39 7.66
N MET A 25 5.75 -0.53 7.12
CA MET A 25 4.80 -0.24 6.05
C MET A 25 3.78 0.83 6.49
N SER A 26 3.19 0.68 7.69
CA SER A 26 2.22 1.64 8.22
C SER A 26 2.83 3.02 8.44
N ILE A 27 4.07 3.07 8.96
CA ILE A 27 4.83 4.33 9.10
C ILE A 27 5.07 4.97 7.72
N THR A 28 5.50 4.19 6.73
CA THR A 28 5.74 4.67 5.38
C THR A 28 4.50 5.32 4.78
N LEU A 29 3.34 4.68 4.93
CA LEU A 29 2.07 5.21 4.44
C LEU A 29 1.68 6.52 5.15
N LEU A 30 1.92 6.63 6.46
CA LEU A 30 1.65 7.86 7.21
C LEU A 30 2.56 9.00 6.74
N VAL A 31 3.84 8.72 6.48
CA VAL A 31 4.78 9.70 5.93
C VAL A 31 4.36 10.13 4.52
N ILE A 32 3.94 9.19 3.67
CA ILE A 32 3.40 9.49 2.33
C ILE A 32 2.14 10.35 2.43
N ALA A 33 1.22 10.02 3.35
CA ALA A 33 0.03 10.83 3.61
C ALA A 33 0.42 12.26 4.01
N GLY A 34 1.41 12.41 4.88
CA GLY A 34 1.97 13.71 5.27
C GLY A 34 2.53 14.49 4.09
N ILE A 35 3.23 13.82 3.17
CA ILE A 35 3.70 14.43 1.91
C ILE A 35 2.51 14.95 1.09
N TYR A 36 1.45 14.15 0.90
CA TYR A 36 0.24 14.59 0.19
C TYR A 36 -0.44 15.78 0.88
N ALA A 37 -0.48 15.81 2.21
CA ALA A 37 -1.02 16.95 2.96
C ALA A 37 -0.20 18.23 2.75
N LEU A 38 1.13 18.14 2.67
CA LEU A 38 2.01 19.27 2.37
C LEU A 38 1.78 19.84 0.96
N TYR A 39 1.40 18.99 -0.01
CA TYR A 39 0.99 19.42 -1.34
C TYR A 39 -0.50 19.81 -1.42
N ASN A 40 -1.15 20.01 -0.29
CA ASN A 40 -2.56 20.40 -0.16
C ASN A 40 -3.56 19.41 -0.78
N VAL A 41 -3.17 18.14 -0.91
CA VAL A 41 -4.02 17.05 -1.43
C VAL A 41 -4.74 16.36 -0.26
N GLN A 42 -5.55 17.14 0.45
CA GLN A 42 -6.20 16.72 1.70
C GLN A 42 -7.10 15.47 1.58
N PRO A 43 -7.89 15.28 0.50
CA PRO A 43 -8.71 14.07 0.37
C PRO A 43 -7.88 12.78 0.35
N VAL A 44 -6.72 12.80 -0.31
CA VAL A 44 -5.81 11.66 -0.39
C VAL A 44 -5.17 11.36 0.96
N PHE A 45 -4.78 12.40 1.71
CA PHE A 45 -4.31 12.23 3.10
C PHE A 45 -5.35 11.49 3.96
N ILE A 46 -6.61 11.91 3.91
CA ILE A 46 -7.70 11.30 4.70
C ILE A 46 -7.87 9.83 4.33
N LEU A 47 -7.89 9.50 3.04
CA LEU A 47 -8.01 8.13 2.57
C LEU A 47 -6.83 7.25 3.02
N ILE A 48 -5.60 7.75 2.89
CA ILE A 48 -4.41 6.99 3.32
C ILE A 48 -4.41 6.79 4.84
N ALA A 49 -4.68 7.83 5.62
CA ALA A 49 -4.65 7.76 7.08
C ALA A 49 -5.75 6.84 7.64
N PHE A 50 -7.01 7.00 7.19
CA PHE A 50 -8.12 6.27 7.79
C PHE A 50 -8.31 4.86 7.22
N ILE A 51 -8.17 4.68 5.90
CA ILE A 51 -8.44 3.38 5.27
C ILE A 51 -7.18 2.53 5.26
N PHE A 52 -6.09 3.07 4.71
CA PHE A 52 -4.87 2.27 4.53
C PHE A 52 -4.11 2.07 5.84
N VAL A 53 -3.89 3.11 6.63
CA VAL A 53 -3.22 2.97 7.94
C VAL A 53 -4.19 2.49 9.00
N GLY A 54 -5.35 3.16 9.13
CA GLY A 54 -6.31 2.92 10.21
C GLY A 54 -7.04 1.58 10.15
N ALA A 55 -7.50 1.15 8.97
CA ALA A 55 -8.20 -0.13 8.83
C ALA A 55 -7.26 -1.24 8.38
N VAL A 56 -6.66 -1.11 7.19
CA VAL A 56 -5.85 -2.19 6.60
C VAL A 56 -4.57 -2.41 7.40
N GLY A 57 -3.79 -1.34 7.64
CA GLY A 57 -2.52 -1.40 8.35
C GLY A 57 -2.70 -1.92 9.79
N ALA A 58 -3.69 -1.41 10.52
CA ALA A 58 -3.99 -1.89 11.87
C ALA A 58 -4.34 -3.39 11.90
N VAL A 59 -5.18 -3.87 10.97
CA VAL A 59 -5.51 -5.30 10.87
C VAL A 59 -4.28 -6.12 10.51
N THR A 60 -3.47 -5.68 9.54
CA THR A 60 -2.23 -6.36 9.15
C THR A 60 -1.24 -6.45 10.31
N VAL A 61 -1.04 -5.36 11.06
CA VAL A 61 -0.17 -5.34 12.25
C VAL A 61 -0.73 -6.24 13.35
N ALA A 62 -2.04 -6.20 13.60
CA ALA A 62 -2.67 -7.06 14.60
C ALA A 62 -2.50 -8.54 14.26
N LEU A 63 -2.75 -8.94 13.01
CA LEU A 63 -2.56 -10.31 12.54
C LEU A 63 -1.08 -10.73 12.62
N ALA A 64 -0.16 -9.85 12.21
CA ALA A 64 1.27 -10.12 12.30
C ALA A 64 1.73 -10.28 13.76
N ALA A 65 1.13 -9.53 14.70
CA ALA A 65 1.40 -9.65 16.12
C ALA A 65 0.84 -10.96 16.70
N THR A 66 -0.38 -11.36 16.34
CA THR A 66 -1.03 -12.58 16.86
C THR A 66 -0.36 -13.85 16.34
N TYR A 67 0.10 -13.87 15.08
CA TYR A 67 0.75 -15.02 14.46
C TYR A 67 2.28 -14.98 14.53
N ARG A 68 2.86 -14.06 15.31
CA ARG A 68 4.31 -13.81 15.38
C ARG A 68 5.15 -15.06 15.74
N GLN A 69 4.57 -16.01 16.47
CA GLN A 69 5.26 -17.21 16.95
C GLN A 69 5.25 -18.39 15.94
N ILE A 70 4.47 -18.30 14.86
CA ILE A 70 4.25 -19.42 13.92
C ILE A 70 5.10 -19.29 12.64
N GLY A 71 5.86 -18.20 12.50
CA GLY A 71 6.57 -17.89 11.26
C GLY A 71 7.84 -18.73 11.02
N PRO A 72 7.97 -19.45 9.89
CA PRO A 72 9.27 -19.91 9.43
C PRO A 72 10.19 -18.70 9.20
N GLN A 73 11.45 -18.81 9.60
CA GLN A 73 12.46 -17.79 9.27
C GLN A 73 12.59 -17.78 7.75
N LEU A 74 12.12 -16.71 7.10
CA LEU A 74 12.29 -16.54 5.66
C LEU A 74 13.79 -16.48 5.39
N ASN A 75 14.36 -17.59 4.92
CA ASN A 75 15.60 -17.55 4.17
C ASN A 75 15.27 -16.77 2.91
N LEU A 76 15.66 -15.50 2.89
CA LEU A 76 15.51 -14.63 1.73
C LEU A 76 16.31 -15.28 0.61
N ASP A 77 15.64 -16.11 -0.19
CA ASP A 77 16.29 -16.85 -1.24
C ASP A 77 16.84 -15.83 -2.23
N TYR A 78 18.10 -16.01 -2.65
CA TYR A 78 18.80 -15.04 -3.50
C TYR A 78 18.03 -14.79 -4.82
N ALA A 79 17.13 -15.71 -5.16
CA ALA A 79 16.14 -15.58 -6.23
C ALA A 79 15.26 -14.31 -6.15
N TRP A 80 14.95 -13.78 -4.95
CA TRP A 80 14.15 -12.55 -4.80
C TRP A 80 14.93 -11.26 -5.11
N ALA A 81 16.27 -11.33 -5.19
CA ALA A 81 17.10 -10.20 -5.61
C ALA A 81 16.88 -9.85 -7.10
N ILE A 82 16.50 -10.84 -7.92
CA ILE A 82 16.31 -10.68 -9.36
C ILE A 82 15.09 -9.77 -9.67
N PRO A 83 13.86 -10.07 -9.21
CA PRO A 83 12.71 -9.22 -9.50
C PRO A 83 12.86 -7.82 -8.89
N THR A 84 13.50 -7.70 -7.72
CA THR A 84 13.75 -6.39 -7.09
C THR A 84 14.75 -5.54 -7.87
N ALA A 85 15.81 -6.13 -8.44
CA ALA A 85 16.72 -5.41 -9.31
C ALA A 85 16.04 -4.93 -10.61
N ILE A 86 15.17 -5.77 -11.20
CA ILE A 86 14.41 -5.40 -12.40
C ILE A 86 13.48 -4.22 -12.12
N THR A 87 12.74 -4.23 -11.01
CA THR A 87 11.83 -3.11 -10.69
C THR A 87 12.58 -1.81 -10.46
N ILE A 88 13.73 -1.84 -9.78
CA ILE A 88 14.60 -0.67 -9.61
C ILE A 88 15.04 -0.12 -10.97
N LEU A 89 15.48 -1.00 -11.88
CA LEU A 89 15.95 -0.60 -13.21
C LEU A 89 14.82 0.06 -14.02
N VAL A 90 13.63 -0.52 -14.04
CA VAL A 90 12.45 0.04 -14.73
C VAL A 90 12.03 1.39 -14.16
N LEU A 91 12.06 1.54 -12.83
CA LEU A 91 11.74 2.81 -12.17
C LEU A 91 12.77 3.89 -12.50
N CYS A 92 14.07 3.57 -12.42
CA CYS A 92 15.14 4.49 -12.80
C CYS A 92 15.05 4.91 -14.28
N PHE A 93 14.78 3.96 -15.18
CA PHE A 93 14.58 4.25 -16.59
C PHE A 93 13.38 5.16 -16.83
N SER A 94 12.26 4.92 -16.15
CA SER A 94 11.08 5.79 -16.24
C SER A 94 11.39 7.20 -15.77
N ILE A 95 12.05 7.36 -14.62
CA ILE A 95 12.43 8.69 -14.10
C ILE A 95 13.35 9.40 -15.10
N TYR A 96 14.35 8.71 -15.65
CA TYR A 96 15.25 9.26 -16.65
C TYR A 96 14.53 9.69 -17.94
N ALA A 97 13.61 8.87 -18.44
CA ALA A 97 12.84 9.17 -19.65
C ALA A 97 11.93 10.39 -19.47
N TYR A 98 11.39 10.58 -18.26
CA TYR A 98 10.46 11.67 -17.96
C TYR A 98 11.10 12.92 -17.34
N VAL A 99 12.42 12.93 -17.09
CA VAL A 99 13.13 14.05 -16.44
C VAL A 99 13.01 15.39 -17.18
N ASN A 100 12.85 15.37 -18.51
CA ASN A 100 12.77 16.58 -19.32
C ASN A 100 11.34 17.04 -19.62
N TYR A 101 10.33 16.32 -19.13
CA TYR A 101 8.94 16.73 -19.32
C TYR A 101 8.54 17.65 -18.18
N ASP A 102 8.10 18.85 -18.53
CA ASP A 102 7.54 19.80 -17.57
C ASP A 102 6.11 19.33 -17.22
N ILE A 103 5.97 18.62 -16.10
CA ILE A 103 4.68 18.11 -15.65
C ILE A 103 3.95 19.24 -14.93
N ILE A 104 3.05 19.92 -15.65
CA ILE A 104 2.17 20.95 -15.08
C ILE A 104 1.04 20.27 -14.33
N TYR A 105 1.11 20.23 -13.01
CA TYR A 105 0.05 19.71 -12.15
C TYR A 105 -1.04 20.78 -11.96
N THR A 106 -2.21 20.57 -12.56
CA THR A 106 -3.40 21.38 -12.24
C THR A 106 -4.28 20.59 -11.28
N PHE A 107 -4.25 20.95 -9.99
CA PHE A 107 -5.20 20.42 -9.02
C PHE A 107 -6.56 21.08 -9.24
N ASN A 108 -7.55 20.29 -9.63
CA ASN A 108 -8.91 20.76 -9.85
C ASN A 108 -9.83 20.06 -8.86
N ASP A 109 -10.37 20.81 -7.88
CA ASP A 109 -11.31 20.30 -6.86
C ASP A 109 -12.58 19.66 -7.47
N ARG A 110 -12.84 19.91 -8.76
CA ARG A 110 -13.90 19.25 -9.55
C ARG A 110 -13.77 17.72 -9.58
N ILE A 111 -12.57 17.15 -9.41
CA ILE A 111 -12.37 15.69 -9.44
C ILE A 111 -13.09 15.01 -8.27
N VAL A 112 -13.16 15.64 -7.10
CA VAL A 112 -13.91 15.10 -5.95
C VAL A 112 -15.41 15.24 -6.17
N ALA A 113 -15.85 16.38 -6.72
CA ALA A 113 -17.27 16.63 -7.00
C ALA A 113 -17.84 15.66 -8.05
N ASN A 114 -17.06 15.30 -9.06
CA ASN A 114 -17.46 14.37 -10.12
C ASN A 114 -17.09 12.91 -9.84
N PHE A 115 -16.46 12.62 -8.69
CA PHE A 115 -15.95 11.28 -8.39
C PHE A 115 -17.02 10.20 -8.50
N VAL A 116 -18.23 10.51 -8.01
CA VAL A 116 -19.37 9.58 -8.07
C VAL A 116 -19.83 9.36 -9.52
N SER A 117 -19.78 10.37 -10.39
CA SER A 117 -20.16 10.24 -11.79
C SER A 117 -19.12 9.47 -12.60
N ASP A 118 -17.85 9.82 -12.45
CA ASP A 118 -16.78 9.33 -13.31
C ASP A 118 -16.28 7.93 -12.92
N TYR A 119 -16.44 7.55 -11.64
CA TYR A 119 -15.90 6.30 -11.10
C TYR A 119 -16.96 5.33 -10.57
N ILE A 120 -18.27 5.55 -10.82
CA ILE A 120 -19.35 4.69 -10.29
C ILE A 120 -19.14 3.20 -10.63
N VAL A 121 -18.72 2.90 -11.86
CA VAL A 121 -18.50 1.54 -12.34
C VAL A 121 -17.32 0.90 -11.61
N LEU A 122 -16.25 1.66 -11.39
CA LEU A 122 -15.07 1.22 -10.64
C LEU A 122 -15.45 0.91 -9.18
N VAL A 123 -16.26 1.77 -8.56
CA VAL A 123 -16.76 1.58 -7.19
C VAL A 123 -17.62 0.32 -7.10
N LEU A 124 -18.53 0.08 -8.05
CA LEU A 124 -19.33 -1.14 -8.10
C LEU A 124 -18.48 -2.40 -8.25
N PHE A 125 -17.45 -2.35 -9.10
CA PHE A 125 -16.51 -3.46 -9.26
C PHE A 125 -15.73 -3.73 -7.96
N PHE A 126 -15.31 -2.67 -7.27
CA PHE A 126 -14.63 -2.77 -5.99
C PHE A 126 -15.53 -3.37 -4.89
N ILE A 127 -16.80 -2.97 -4.84
CA ILE A 127 -17.80 -3.57 -3.93
C ILE A 127 -18.00 -5.05 -4.25
N SER A 128 -18.16 -5.41 -5.53
CA SER A 128 -18.31 -6.80 -5.95
C SER A 128 -17.09 -7.65 -5.56
N LEU A 129 -15.89 -7.15 -5.84
CA LEU A 129 -14.64 -7.82 -5.48
C LEU A 129 -14.50 -7.98 -3.96
N SER A 130 -14.89 -6.96 -3.19
CA SER A 130 -14.89 -7.02 -1.71
C SER A 130 -15.85 -8.08 -1.17
N ILE A 131 -17.06 -8.19 -1.75
CA ILE A 131 -18.04 -9.24 -1.39
C ILE A 131 -17.50 -10.62 -1.74
N LEU A 132 -16.90 -10.78 -2.93
CA LEU A 132 -16.29 -12.05 -3.36
C LEU A 132 -15.14 -12.46 -2.43
N LEU A 133 -14.29 -11.51 -2.02
CA LEU A 133 -13.23 -11.77 -1.04
C LEU A 133 -13.79 -12.19 0.32
N MET A 134 -14.79 -11.47 0.85
CA MET A 134 -15.45 -11.82 2.11
C MET A 134 -16.07 -13.23 2.04
N MET A 135 -16.77 -13.55 0.95
CA MET A 135 -17.33 -14.88 0.72
C MET A 135 -16.26 -15.96 0.60
N SER A 136 -15.12 -15.66 -0.04
CA SER A 136 -13.97 -16.57 -0.13
C SER A 136 -13.39 -16.86 1.26
N VAL A 137 -13.20 -15.83 2.08
CA VAL A 137 -12.71 -15.96 3.46
C VAL A 137 -13.67 -16.79 4.31
N VAL A 138 -14.98 -16.52 4.25
CA VAL A 138 -15.98 -17.30 4.99
C VAL A 138 -15.99 -18.77 4.56
N LYS A 139 -15.89 -19.04 3.24
CA LYS A 139 -15.79 -20.42 2.73
C LYS A 139 -14.52 -21.12 3.20
N PHE A 140 -13.39 -20.41 3.23
CA PHE A 140 -12.12 -20.94 3.70
C PHE A 140 -12.21 -21.36 5.18
N ILE A 141 -12.67 -20.46 6.06
CA ILE A 141 -12.85 -20.75 7.49
C ILE A 141 -13.83 -21.90 7.72
N ARG A 142 -14.95 -21.93 6.99
CA ARG A 142 -15.95 -23.01 7.13
C ARG A 142 -15.40 -24.39 6.72
N ARG A 143 -14.47 -24.45 5.77
CA ARG A 143 -13.87 -25.70 5.29
C ARG A 143 -12.85 -26.28 6.29
N GLU A 144 -12.21 -25.44 7.10
CA GLU A 144 -11.30 -25.90 8.17
C GLU A 144 -12.05 -26.38 9.42
N ALA A 145 -13.33 -26.02 9.57
CA ALA A 145 -14.16 -26.40 10.72
C ALA A 145 -14.90 -27.76 10.56
N THR A 146 -14.80 -28.41 9.39
CA THR A 146 -15.35 -29.75 9.09
C THR A 146 -14.22 -30.73 8.83
#